data_AF-A0A4R8ZTM8-F1
#
_entry.id   AF-A0A4R8ZTM8-F1
#
_cell.length_a   1.000
_cell.length_b   1.000
_cell.length_c   1.000
_cell.angle_alpha   90.00
_cell.angle_beta   90.00
_cell.angle_gamma   90.00
#
_symmetry.space_group_name_H-M   'P 1'
#
loop_
_entity.id
_entity.type
_entity.pdbx_description
1 polymer ?
#
loop_
_entity_poly.entity_id
_entity_poly.type
_entity_poly.pdbx_seq_one_letter_code
_entity_poly.pdbx_strand_id
1 'polypeptide(L)'
;MIKRGEWFSFRVTRLLFSVGVMLIGSAVMRLILAFPGDVAWVLLLLGMLLVALATRGPWDSVSSGRNRSVLGFRARSGSDAADL
;
A
#
# COMPACT_ATOMS: atom_id res chain seq x y z
N MET A 1 -23.13 10.38 10.28
CA MET A 1 -23.24 9.25 9.33
C MET A 1 -21.83 8.92 8.82
N ILE A 2 -21.11 8.04 9.52
CA ILE A 2 -19.73 7.66 9.17
C ILE A 2 -19.81 6.82 7.88
N LYS A 3 -19.30 7.36 6.76
CA LYS A 3 -19.26 6.62 5.50
C LYS A 3 -18.35 5.41 5.70
N ARG A 4 -18.92 4.20 5.62
CA ARG A 4 -18.25 2.90 5.82
C ARG A 4 -17.09 2.59 4.84
N GLY A 5 -16.58 3.58 4.09
CA GLY A 5 -15.47 3.44 3.14
C GLY A 5 -14.21 4.25 3.47
N GLU A 6 -14.17 5.02 4.56
CA GLU A 6 -13.02 5.92 4.87
C GLU A 6 -11.87 5.25 5.66
N TRP A 7 -11.99 3.99 6.06
CA TRP A 7 -10.97 3.31 6.87
C TRP A 7 -9.66 3.05 6.12
N PHE A 8 -9.71 2.92 4.79
CA PHE A 8 -8.55 2.69 3.92
C PHE A 8 -8.33 3.88 2.98
N SER A 9 -7.88 5.00 3.53
CA SER A 9 -7.30 6.07 2.72
C SER A 9 -5.99 5.59 2.05
N PHE A 10 -5.66 6.12 0.87
CA PHE A 10 -4.36 5.90 0.21
C PHE A 10 -3.17 6.21 1.15
N ARG A 11 -3.31 7.23 2.01
CA ARG A 11 -2.28 7.58 3.01
C ARG A 11 -2.09 6.46 4.05
N VAL A 12 -3.19 5.92 4.54
CA VAL A 12 -3.20 4.81 5.51
C VAL A 12 -2.60 3.55 4.87
N THR A 13 -2.98 3.25 3.64
CA THR A 13 -2.45 2.11 2.87
C THR A 13 -0.93 2.19 2.70
N ARG A 14 -0.41 3.37 2.33
CA ARG A 14 1.05 3.60 2.25
C ARG A 14 1.73 3.47 3.60
N LEU A 15 1.13 4.03 4.67
CA LEU A 15 1.68 3.93 6.02
C LEU A 15 1.77 2.46 6.47
N LEU A 16 0.68 1.70 6.34
CA LEU A 16 0.62 0.28 6.71
C LEU A 16 1.66 -0.53 5.94
N PHE A 17 1.81 -0.28 4.64
CA PHE A 17 2.82 -0.93 3.82
C PHE A 17 4.25 -0.60 4.29
N SER A 18 4.57 0.69 4.46
CA SER A 18 5.91 1.12 4.87
C SER A 18 6.28 0.58 6.26
N VAL A 19 5.36 0.65 7.22
CA VAL A 19 5.56 0.09 8.57
C VAL A 19 5.70 -1.43 8.50
N GLY A 20 4.84 -2.12 7.74
CA GLY A 20 4.90 -3.57 7.57
C GLY A 20 6.24 -4.04 7.01
N VAL A 21 6.74 -3.40 5.95
CA VAL A 21 8.05 -3.69 5.36
C VAL A 21 9.19 -3.43 6.34
N MET A 22 9.13 -2.34 7.11
CA MET A 22 10.15 -2.01 8.11
C MET A 22 10.21 -3.06 9.24
N LEU A 23 9.06 -3.57 9.69
CA LEU A 23 8.99 -4.63 10.70
C LEU A 23 9.55 -5.95 10.17
N ILE A 24 9.21 -6.33 8.94
CA ILE A 24 9.75 -7.53 8.28
C ILE A 24 11.28 -7.41 8.17
N GLY A 25 11.79 -6.28 7.67
CA GLY A 25 13.24 -6.06 7.55
C GLY A 25 13.96 -6.15 8.90
N SER A 26 13.36 -5.58 9.95
CA SER A 26 13.90 -5.65 11.32
C SER A 26 13.88 -7.06 11.89
N ALA A 27 12.81 -7.83 11.64
CA ALA A 27 12.70 -9.24 12.04
C ALA A 27 13.75 -10.11 11.35
N VAL A 28 13.89 -9.96 10.03
CA VAL A 28 14.89 -10.68 9.23
C VAL A 28 16.30 -10.35 9.71
N MET A 29 16.61 -9.07 9.95
CA MET A 29 17.92 -8.67 10.49
C MET A 29 18.21 -9.32 11.85
N ARG A 30 17.21 -9.38 12.76
CA ARG A 30 17.38 -10.05 14.06
C ARG A 30 17.64 -11.55 13.92
N LEU A 31 16.94 -12.22 13.00
CA LEU A 31 17.14 -13.64 12.72
C LEU A 31 18.55 -13.90 12.15
N ILE A 32 19.02 -13.06 11.23
CA ILE A 32 20.36 -13.15 10.64
C ILE A 32 21.45 -12.95 11.72
N LEU A 33 21.26 -11.97 12.62
CA LEU A 33 22.20 -11.68 13.70
C LEU A 33 22.09 -12.64 14.90
N ALA A 34 21.26 -13.69 14.78
CA ALA A 34 21.03 -14.71 15.81
C ALA A 34 20.68 -14.13 17.19
N PHE A 35 19.97 -12.99 17.24
CA PHE A 35 19.51 -12.44 18.51
C PHE A 35 18.46 -13.37 19.12
N PRO A 36 18.64 -13.81 20.38
CA PRO A 36 17.72 -14.74 21.02
C PRO A 36 16.35 -14.08 21.29
N GLY A 37 15.28 -14.89 21.17
CA GLY A 37 13.92 -14.54 21.61
C GLY A 37 12.86 -14.57 20.50
N ASP A 38 11.61 -14.78 20.90
CA ASP A 38 10.45 -14.94 20.00
C ASP A 38 9.99 -13.63 19.34
N VAL A 39 10.58 -12.50 19.75
CA VAL A 39 10.26 -11.16 19.26
C VAL A 39 10.41 -11.07 17.74
N ALA A 40 11.40 -11.75 17.16
CA ALA A 40 11.60 -11.74 15.72
C ALA A 40 10.40 -12.35 14.96
N TRP A 41 9.84 -13.45 15.46
CA TRP A 41 8.68 -14.10 14.87
C TRP A 41 7.42 -13.22 15.00
N VAL A 42 7.23 -12.57 16.14
CA VAL A 42 6.11 -11.65 16.35
C VAL A 42 6.19 -10.45 15.39
N LEU A 43 7.38 -9.85 15.25
CA LEU A 43 7.61 -8.75 14.31
C LEU A 43 7.36 -9.18 12.86
N LEU A 44 7.78 -10.40 12.50
CA LEU A 44 7.57 -10.96 11.17
C LEU A 44 6.07 -11.16 10.87
N LEU A 45 5.34 -11.80 11.79
CA LEU A 45 3.90 -12.02 11.65
C LEU A 45 3.12 -10.71 11.59
N LEU A 46 3.44 -9.75 12.47
CA LEU A 46 2.80 -8.44 12.48
C LEU A 46 3.10 -7.66 11.19
N GLY A 47 4.35 -7.67 10.74
CA GLY A 47 4.75 -7.03 9.49
C GLY A 47 4.03 -7.62 8.27
N MET A 48 3.95 -8.94 8.17
CA MET A 48 3.19 -9.63 7.11
C MET A 48 1.70 -9.29 7.15
N LEU A 49 1.10 -9.24 8.35
CA LEU A 49 -0.30 -8.86 8.50
C LEU A 49 -0.56 -7.42 8.02
N LEU A 50 0.32 -6.47 8.36
CA LEU A 50 0.19 -5.08 7.93
C LEU A 50 0.35 -4.93 6.41
N VAL A 51 1.29 -5.66 5.80
CA VAL A 51 1.42 -5.69 4.33
C VAL A 51 0.19 -6.32 3.69
N ALA A 52 -0.35 -7.43 4.22
CA ALA A 52 -1.55 -8.07 3.70
C ALA A 52 -2.81 -7.20 3.86
N LEU A 53 -2.88 -6.38 4.91
CA LEU A 53 -3.93 -5.38 5.05
C LEU A 53 -3.73 -4.24 4.05
N ALA A 54 -2.49 -3.80 3.83
CA ALA A 54 -2.18 -2.79 2.84
C ALA A 54 -2.53 -3.23 1.42
N THR A 55 -2.34 -4.50 1.04
CA THR A 55 -2.73 -4.99 -0.32
C THR A 55 -4.23 -4.90 -0.59
N ARG A 56 -5.08 -4.85 0.44
CA ARG A 56 -6.53 -4.64 0.31
C ARG A 56 -6.93 -3.16 0.16
N GLY A 57 -6.00 -2.23 0.41
CA GLY A 57 -6.23 -0.79 0.27
C GLY A 57 -6.16 -0.30 -1.19
N PRO A 58 -6.56 0.95 -1.46
CA PRO A 58 -6.47 1.53 -2.79
C PRO A 58 -5.01 1.75 -3.21
N TRP A 59 -4.58 1.07 -4.28
CA TRP A 59 -3.25 1.23 -4.92
C TRP A 59 -3.29 2.00 -6.23
N ASP A 60 -4.48 2.26 -6.76
CA ASP A 60 -4.67 2.86 -8.07
C ASP A 60 -4.19 4.33 -8.11
N SER A 61 -3.52 4.72 -9.19
CA SER A 61 -3.06 6.10 -9.42
C SER A 61 -4.21 7.11 -9.47
N VAL A 62 -5.40 6.66 -9.85
CA VAL A 62 -6.65 7.45 -9.79
C VAL A 62 -6.99 7.82 -8.35
N SER A 63 -6.85 6.88 -7.41
CA SER A 63 -7.16 7.06 -5.99
C SER A 63 -6.14 7.93 -5.23
N SER A 64 -4.91 7.98 -5.73
CA SER A 64 -3.81 8.80 -5.21
C SER A 64 -3.96 10.29 -5.56
N GLY A 65 -4.81 10.64 -6.53
CA GLY A 65 -4.87 11.99 -7.11
C GLY A 65 -3.59 12.38 -7.87
N ARG A 66 -2.65 11.43 -8.08
CA ARG A 66 -1.42 11.59 -8.86
C ARG A 66 -1.58 11.33 -10.35
N ASN A 67 -2.79 11.04 -10.84
CA ASN A 67 -3.14 11.22 -12.26
C ASN A 67 -3.25 12.72 -12.63
N ARG A 68 -2.27 13.53 -12.22
CA ARG A 68 -1.93 14.74 -12.97
C ARG A 68 -0.97 14.26 -14.04
N SER A 69 -1.50 14.06 -15.23
CA SER A 69 -0.75 13.74 -16.45
C SER A 69 0.60 14.46 -16.45
N VAL A 70 1.70 13.73 -16.23
CA VAL A 70 3.06 14.29 -16.33
C VAL A 70 3.39 14.63 -17.80
N LEU A 71 2.54 14.25 -18.75
CA LEU A 71 2.70 14.52 -20.18
C LEU A 71 1.38 14.82 -20.90
N GLY A 72 0.52 15.71 -20.40
CA GLY A 72 -0.58 16.34 -21.19
C GLY A 72 -1.62 15.43 -21.89
N PHE A 73 -1.51 14.11 -21.83
CA PHE A 73 -2.42 13.18 -22.48
C PHE A 73 -3.58 12.90 -21.52
N ARG A 74 -4.66 13.64 -21.75
CA ARG A 74 -5.99 13.25 -21.30
C ARG A 74 -6.32 11.96 -22.05
N ALA A 75 -6.51 10.86 -21.33
CA ALA A 75 -7.00 9.62 -21.95
C ALA A 75 -8.33 9.96 -22.65
N ARG A 76 -8.35 9.85 -23.99
CA ARG A 76 -9.50 10.17 -24.83
C ARG A 76 -10.69 9.36 -24.34
N SER A 77 -11.76 10.02 -23.90
CA SER A 77 -13.02 9.33 -23.62
C SER A 77 -13.48 8.73 -24.95
N GLY A 78 -13.86 7.45 -24.94
CA GLY A 78 -14.26 6.69 -26.14
C GLY A 78 -15.49 7.22 -26.90
N SER A 79 -15.96 8.44 -26.62
CA SER A 79 -16.97 9.16 -27.38
C SER A 79 -16.50 9.64 -28.75
N ASP A 80 -15.19 9.86 -28.93
CA ASP A 80 -14.66 10.45 -30.18
C ASP A 80 -14.26 9.41 -31.23
N ALA A 81 -14.39 8.11 -30.91
CA ALA A 81 -14.03 7.02 -31.81
C ALA A 81 -15.18 6.62 -32.75
N ALA A 82 -16.35 7.25 -32.62
CA ALA A 82 -17.54 6.95 -33.42
C ALA A 82 -17.66 7.82 -34.69
N ASP A 83 -16.77 8.79 -34.90
CA ASP A 83 -16.83 9.76 -36.01
C ASP A 83 -15.72 9.58 -37.07
N LEU A 84 -15.11 8.39 -37.17
CA LEU A 84 -14.20 8.00 -38.27
C LEU A 84 -14.67 6.70 -38.91
#